data_AF-A0A9E1GKG7-F1
#
_entry.id   AF-A0A9E1GKG7-F1
#
_cell.length_a   1.000
_cell.length_b   1.000
_cell.length_c   1.000
_cell.angle_alpha   90.00
_cell.angle_beta   90.00
_cell.angle_gamma   90.00
#
_symmetry.space_group_name_H-M   'P 1'
#
loop_
_entity.id
_entity.type
_entity.pdbx_description
1 polymer ?
#
loop_
_entity_poly.entity_id
_entity_poly.type
_entity_poly.pdbx_seq_one_letter_code
_entity_poly.pdbx_strand_id
1 'polypeptide(L)'
;MTQIHISIRKPKTGGLAPVTGVMRFRPVRRHFDAAKNLVIAASFDAYLSETGELTVDLLPTTGAFVWQVVELADTPQAYTRYVEVPDSRTKVEYADLVEVDAATFVPKALTGSTLLQVMHAASQAEAETLSAANPGKLIIFDETASTAKAAAVLASLESIASEASTNASVAAASLASVQHAALNATLLNTQIEDAAHKAKSSASNAQSSSAAASVKAVEVSDTVDAVKAKAGEVSAAVEDVKARSGDVLARIDSAAAEIEQHVQSVQSDARNVTDKVQEVTEKGAAAIAAIDSAVQAVKDKAESASSELPSTGTTDIGTTEDTTGEPTAKKATVKGA
;
A
#
# COMPACT_ATOMS: atom_id res chain seq x y z
N MET A 1 -45.25 -90.44 14.47
CA MET A 1 -46.52 -90.88 13.85
C MET A 1 -47.38 -89.65 13.69
N THR A 2 -48.11 -89.55 12.60
CA THR A 2 -49.06 -88.47 12.33
C THR A 2 -50.47 -88.96 12.61
N GLN A 3 -51.21 -88.21 13.42
CA GLN A 3 -52.59 -88.52 13.75
C GLN A 3 -53.52 -88.06 12.62
N ILE A 4 -54.21 -89.01 12.00
CA ILE A 4 -55.16 -88.78 10.89
C ILE A 4 -56.58 -88.95 11.39
N HIS A 5 -57.37 -87.90 11.25
CA HIS A 5 -58.80 -87.90 11.58
C HIS A 5 -59.65 -88.14 10.32
N ILE A 6 -60.57 -89.09 10.43
CA ILE A 6 -61.45 -89.54 9.35
C ILE A 6 -62.89 -89.40 9.82
N SER A 7 -63.73 -88.75 9.00
CA SER A 7 -65.17 -88.69 9.20
C SER A 7 -65.87 -89.09 7.89
N ILE A 8 -66.57 -90.22 7.89
CA ILE A 8 -67.36 -90.68 6.74
C ILE A 8 -68.84 -90.52 7.03
N ARG A 9 -69.52 -89.81 6.14
CA ARG A 9 -70.95 -89.54 6.21
C ARG A 9 -71.63 -89.96 4.90
N LYS A 10 -72.88 -90.41 5.00
CA LYS A 10 -73.74 -90.70 3.85
C LYS A 10 -74.90 -89.72 3.79
N PRO A 11 -75.39 -89.36 2.59
CA PRO A 11 -76.58 -88.53 2.45
C PRO A 11 -77.81 -89.19 3.12
N LYS A 12 -78.63 -88.36 3.78
CA LYS A 12 -79.95 -88.72 4.31
C LYS A 12 -80.90 -87.55 4.04
N THR A 13 -82.21 -87.80 3.94
CA THR A 13 -83.20 -86.72 3.86
C THR A 13 -83.00 -85.73 5.02
N GLY A 14 -82.69 -84.47 4.70
CA GLY A 14 -82.47 -83.40 5.69
C GLY A 14 -81.04 -83.30 6.26
N GLY A 15 -80.05 -84.02 5.73
CA GLY A 15 -78.65 -83.84 6.14
C GLY A 15 -77.71 -85.01 5.85
N LEU A 16 -76.69 -85.14 6.68
CA LEU A 16 -75.69 -86.21 6.60
C LEU A 16 -75.84 -87.16 7.80
N ALA A 17 -75.78 -88.46 7.55
CA ALA A 17 -75.78 -89.50 8.57
C ALA A 17 -74.39 -90.16 8.68
N PRO A 18 -73.96 -90.58 9.89
CA PRO A 18 -72.72 -91.33 10.05
C PRO A 18 -72.72 -92.64 9.26
N VAL A 19 -71.53 -93.07 8.84
CA VAL A 19 -71.30 -94.38 8.25
C VAL A 19 -70.44 -95.22 9.19
N THR A 20 -70.90 -96.40 9.54
CA THR A 20 -70.11 -97.43 10.23
C THR A 20 -69.46 -98.34 9.20
N GLY A 21 -68.25 -98.83 9.48
CA GLY A 21 -67.55 -99.72 8.57
C GLY A 21 -66.07 -99.85 8.89
N VAL A 22 -65.35 -100.57 8.04
CA VAL A 22 -63.92 -100.83 8.18
C VAL A 22 -63.13 -99.89 7.28
N MET A 23 -62.09 -99.26 7.82
CA MET A 23 -61.05 -98.55 7.11
C MET A 23 -59.79 -99.42 7.12
N ARG A 24 -59.27 -99.78 5.95
CA ARG A 24 -58.09 -100.65 5.82
C ARG A 24 -56.90 -99.88 5.29
N PHE A 25 -55.81 -99.88 6.06
CA PHE A 25 -54.59 -99.13 5.76
C PHE A 25 -53.48 -100.11 5.38
N ARG A 26 -52.88 -99.91 4.21
CA ARG A 26 -51.79 -100.74 3.70
C ARG A 26 -50.64 -99.87 3.17
N PRO A 27 -49.40 -100.06 3.61
CA PRO A 27 -48.27 -99.37 3.00
C PRO A 27 -47.97 -99.94 1.62
N VAL A 28 -47.86 -99.05 0.64
CA VAL A 28 -47.49 -99.40 -0.73
C VAL A 28 -45.97 -99.34 -0.83
N ARG A 29 -45.35 -100.52 -0.73
CA ARG A 29 -43.90 -100.81 -0.70
C ARG A 29 -43.27 -100.77 0.70
N ARG A 30 -42.24 -101.62 0.86
CA ARG A 30 -41.24 -101.51 1.92
C ARG A 30 -40.34 -100.30 1.62
N HIS A 31 -39.91 -99.56 2.64
CA HIS A 31 -39.01 -98.42 2.48
C HIS A 31 -37.85 -98.50 3.49
N PHE A 32 -36.82 -97.70 3.28
CA PHE A 32 -35.73 -97.52 4.25
C PHE A 32 -35.90 -96.20 4.99
N ASP A 33 -35.71 -96.22 6.31
CA ASP A 33 -35.66 -94.97 7.08
C ASP A 33 -34.31 -94.25 6.90
N ALA A 34 -34.18 -93.07 7.53
CA ALA A 34 -32.95 -92.27 7.49
C ALA A 34 -31.73 -93.03 8.08
N ALA A 35 -31.97 -93.96 9.01
CA ALA A 35 -30.95 -94.80 9.63
C ALA A 35 -30.67 -96.10 8.83
N LYS A 36 -31.22 -96.22 7.62
CA LYS A 36 -31.08 -97.37 6.70
C LYS A 36 -31.71 -98.68 7.21
N ASN A 37 -32.66 -98.61 8.13
CA ASN A 37 -33.44 -99.78 8.52
C ASN A 37 -34.53 -100.05 7.48
N LEU A 38 -34.78 -101.33 7.15
CA LEU A 38 -35.92 -101.72 6.33
C LEU A 38 -37.21 -101.59 7.16
N VAL A 39 -38.02 -100.59 6.86
CA VAL A 39 -39.31 -100.36 7.50
C VAL A 39 -40.39 -101.14 6.75
N ILE A 40 -41.00 -102.09 7.47
CA ILE A 40 -42.17 -102.84 7.03
C ILE A 40 -43.32 -102.41 7.93
N ALA A 41 -44.09 -101.42 7.47
CA ALA A 41 -45.30 -101.05 8.17
C ALA A 41 -46.34 -102.18 8.04
N ALA A 42 -46.99 -102.54 9.15
CA ALA A 42 -48.04 -103.56 9.12
C ALA A 42 -49.29 -102.98 8.48
N SER A 43 -49.96 -103.79 7.66
CA SER A 43 -51.34 -103.48 7.26
C SER A 43 -52.26 -103.66 8.46
N PHE A 44 -53.25 -102.79 8.62
CA PHE A 44 -54.20 -102.90 9.72
C PHE A 44 -55.58 -102.38 9.31
N ASP A 45 -56.58 -102.89 10.02
CA ASP A 45 -57.98 -102.50 9.90
C ASP A 45 -58.36 -101.66 11.13
N ALA A 46 -59.12 -100.60 10.90
CA ALA A 46 -59.66 -99.74 11.95
C ALA A 46 -61.14 -99.48 11.69
N TYR A 47 -61.91 -99.32 12.76
CA TYR A 47 -63.37 -99.30 12.68
C TYR A 47 -63.89 -97.89 12.88
N LEU A 48 -64.77 -97.44 11.98
CA LEU A 48 -65.53 -96.21 12.17
C LEU A 48 -66.49 -96.42 13.35
N SER A 49 -66.51 -95.44 14.26
CA SER A 49 -67.45 -95.40 15.38
C SER A 49 -68.91 -95.30 14.90
N GLU A 50 -69.86 -95.41 15.83
CA GLU A 50 -71.28 -95.11 15.55
C GLU A 50 -71.49 -93.66 15.11
N THR A 51 -70.59 -92.74 15.47
CA THR A 51 -70.59 -91.35 15.00
C THR A 51 -69.96 -91.18 13.62
N GLY A 52 -69.50 -92.27 12.98
CA GLY A 52 -68.90 -92.26 11.65
C GLY A 52 -67.49 -91.69 11.62
N GLU A 53 -66.81 -91.71 12.77
CA GLU A 53 -65.50 -91.09 12.97
C GLU A 53 -64.46 -92.12 13.40
N LEU A 54 -63.22 -91.87 13.02
CA LEU A 54 -62.07 -92.67 13.41
C LEU A 54 -60.84 -91.76 13.44
N THR A 55 -59.95 -92.03 14.38
CA THR A 55 -58.61 -91.45 14.40
C THR A 55 -57.57 -92.56 14.40
N VAL A 56 -56.60 -92.49 13.49
CA VAL A 56 -55.50 -93.47 13.38
C VAL A 56 -54.15 -92.77 13.37
N ASP A 57 -53.13 -93.45 13.87
CA ASP A 57 -51.75 -93.00 13.76
C ASP A 57 -51.08 -93.67 12.56
N LEU A 58 -50.64 -92.86 11.59
CA LEU A 58 -49.92 -93.34 10.41
C LEU A 58 -48.46 -92.88 10.44
N LEU A 59 -47.58 -93.70 9.85
CA LEU A 59 -46.19 -93.29 9.62
C LEU A 59 -46.16 -92.19 8.54
N PRO A 60 -45.46 -91.07 8.78
CA PRO A 60 -45.21 -90.08 7.74
C PRO A 60 -44.53 -90.68 6.53
N THR A 61 -44.90 -90.22 5.34
CA THR A 61 -44.32 -90.62 4.07
C THR A 61 -43.21 -89.67 3.65
N THR A 62 -42.13 -90.19 3.08
CA THR A 62 -40.96 -89.43 2.59
C THR A 62 -40.78 -89.55 1.08
N GLY A 63 -41.86 -89.85 0.34
CA GLY A 63 -41.82 -90.20 -1.09
C GLY A 63 -41.28 -91.61 -1.38
N ALA A 64 -40.81 -92.35 -0.36
CA ALA A 64 -40.31 -93.72 -0.51
C ALA A 64 -41.41 -94.79 -0.49
N PHE A 65 -42.56 -94.47 0.11
CA PHE A 65 -43.78 -95.28 0.15
C PHE A 65 -44.97 -94.35 0.34
N VAL A 66 -46.16 -94.87 0.07
CA VAL A 66 -47.44 -94.16 0.30
C VAL A 66 -48.42 -95.08 1.01
N TRP A 67 -49.47 -94.53 1.61
CA TRP A 67 -50.53 -95.33 2.23
C TRP A 67 -51.65 -95.59 1.22
N GLN A 68 -51.94 -96.87 0.96
CA GLN A 68 -53.20 -97.29 0.38
C GLN A 68 -54.25 -97.31 1.50
N VAL A 69 -55.32 -96.56 1.31
CA VAL A 69 -56.46 -96.50 2.23
C VAL A 69 -57.67 -97.03 1.48
N VAL A 70 -58.22 -98.14 1.97
CA VAL A 70 -59.47 -98.70 1.47
C VAL A 70 -60.58 -98.29 2.44
N GLU A 71 -61.41 -97.37 1.97
CA GLU A 71 -62.59 -96.87 2.67
C GLU A 71 -63.69 -97.92 2.61
N LEU A 72 -64.44 -98.12 3.72
CA LEU A 72 -65.54 -99.09 3.81
C LEU A 72 -65.19 -100.47 3.23
N ALA A 73 -64.02 -100.98 3.63
CA ALA A 73 -63.47 -102.24 3.16
C ALA A 73 -64.48 -103.39 3.28
N ASP A 74 -64.42 -104.31 2.32
CA ASP A 74 -65.27 -105.50 2.23
C ASP A 74 -66.78 -105.19 2.02
N THR A 75 -67.12 -103.96 1.64
CA THR A 75 -68.48 -103.54 1.24
C THR A 75 -68.55 -103.18 -0.25
N PRO A 76 -69.75 -103.17 -0.87
CA PRO A 76 -69.93 -102.68 -2.24
C PRO A 76 -69.58 -101.20 -2.44
N GLN A 77 -69.44 -100.43 -1.36
CA GLN A 77 -69.12 -99.00 -1.38
C GLN A 77 -67.62 -98.74 -1.18
N ALA A 78 -66.79 -99.78 -1.26
CA ALA A 78 -65.37 -99.64 -1.01
C ALA A 78 -64.66 -98.77 -2.05
N TYR A 79 -63.90 -97.78 -1.60
CA TYR A 79 -63.08 -96.92 -2.44
C TYR A 79 -61.62 -96.98 -2.01
N THR A 80 -60.69 -96.87 -2.95
CA THR A 80 -59.25 -96.93 -2.67
C THR A 80 -58.59 -95.60 -3.01
N ARG A 81 -57.94 -94.99 -2.02
CA ARG A 81 -57.07 -93.81 -2.19
C ARG A 81 -55.62 -94.17 -1.89
N TYR A 82 -54.70 -93.49 -2.56
CA TYR A 82 -53.27 -93.55 -2.28
C TYR A 82 -52.83 -92.17 -1.83
N VAL A 83 -52.33 -92.08 -0.60
CA VAL A 83 -52.11 -90.78 0.04
C VAL A 83 -50.70 -90.65 0.61
N GLU A 84 -50.17 -89.43 0.53
CA GLU A 84 -49.02 -89.00 1.32
C GLU A 84 -49.47 -88.56 2.70
N VAL A 85 -48.75 -89.01 3.72
CA VAL A 85 -48.97 -88.62 5.12
C VAL A 85 -47.84 -87.66 5.49
N PRO A 86 -48.13 -86.39 5.79
CA PRO A 86 -47.10 -85.44 6.20
C PRO A 86 -46.53 -85.81 7.57
N ASP A 87 -45.29 -85.41 7.85
CA ASP A 87 -44.74 -85.47 9.21
C ASP A 87 -45.30 -84.30 10.03
N SER A 88 -46.38 -84.56 10.78
CA SER A 88 -47.12 -83.53 11.50
C SER A 88 -47.23 -83.87 12.98
N ARG A 89 -47.04 -82.84 13.82
CA ARG A 89 -47.27 -82.90 15.27
C ARG A 89 -48.71 -82.57 15.66
N THR A 90 -49.52 -82.08 14.72
CA THR A 90 -50.94 -81.80 14.91
C THR A 90 -51.79 -82.78 14.12
N LYS A 91 -53.03 -82.98 14.57
CA LYS A 91 -54.04 -83.78 13.87
C LYS A 91 -54.24 -83.26 12.44
N VAL A 92 -54.24 -84.17 11.46
CA VAL A 92 -54.47 -83.88 10.04
C VAL A 92 -55.78 -84.53 9.60
N GLU A 93 -56.60 -83.80 8.85
CA GLU A 93 -57.87 -84.33 8.32
C GLU A 93 -57.60 -85.20 7.09
N TYR A 94 -58.28 -86.35 6.99
CA TYR A 94 -58.09 -87.31 5.90
C TYR A 94 -58.40 -86.73 4.50
N ALA A 95 -59.31 -85.75 4.45
CA ALA A 95 -59.65 -85.04 3.21
C ALA A 95 -58.50 -84.16 2.69
N ASP A 96 -57.61 -83.69 3.58
CA ASP A 96 -56.50 -82.80 3.24
C ASP A 96 -55.24 -83.55 2.82
N LEU A 97 -55.25 -84.88 2.91
CA LEU A 97 -54.13 -85.69 2.46
C LEU A 97 -53.99 -85.64 0.94
N VAL A 98 -52.76 -85.40 0.49
CA VAL A 98 -52.41 -85.34 -0.92
C VAL A 98 -52.59 -86.70 -1.55
N GLU A 99 -53.44 -86.76 -2.58
CA GLU A 99 -53.64 -87.96 -3.36
C GLU A 99 -52.56 -88.10 -4.44
N VAL A 100 -51.89 -89.25 -4.43
CA VAL A 100 -50.79 -89.56 -5.34
C VAL A 100 -51.17 -90.65 -6.33
N ASP A 101 -50.47 -90.71 -7.44
CA ASP A 101 -50.51 -91.86 -8.32
C ASP A 101 -49.73 -93.05 -7.70
N ALA A 102 -50.33 -94.23 -7.68
CA ALA A 102 -49.78 -95.40 -6.98
C ALA A 102 -48.53 -95.99 -7.65
N ALA A 103 -48.28 -95.69 -8.93
CA ALA A 103 -47.11 -96.18 -9.65
C ALA A 103 -45.92 -95.24 -9.50
N THR A 104 -46.17 -93.94 -9.57
CA THR A 104 -45.14 -92.87 -9.64
C THR A 104 -44.90 -92.16 -8.31
N PHE A 105 -45.84 -92.24 -7.37
CA PHE A 105 -45.85 -91.47 -6.11
C PHE A 105 -45.79 -89.96 -6.32
N VAL A 106 -46.14 -89.49 -7.52
CA VAL A 106 -46.28 -88.06 -7.80
C VAL A 106 -47.70 -87.64 -7.41
N PRO A 107 -47.87 -86.49 -6.75
CA PRO A 107 -49.19 -85.90 -6.53
C PRO A 107 -49.98 -85.85 -7.83
N LYS A 108 -51.24 -86.31 -7.81
CA LYS A 108 -52.08 -86.32 -9.01
C LYS A 108 -52.25 -84.92 -9.62
N ALA A 109 -52.18 -83.87 -8.79
CA ALA A 109 -52.21 -82.47 -9.23
C ALA A 109 -50.99 -82.05 -10.08
N LEU A 110 -49.85 -82.74 -9.96
CA LEU A 110 -48.62 -82.45 -10.71
C LEU A 110 -48.43 -83.35 -11.93
N THR A 111 -49.30 -84.35 -12.11
CA THR A 111 -49.28 -85.26 -13.24
C THR A 111 -49.53 -84.48 -14.54
N GLY A 112 -48.51 -84.38 -15.39
CA GLY A 112 -48.54 -83.62 -16.65
C GLY A 112 -47.83 -82.26 -16.61
N SER A 113 -47.24 -81.84 -15.48
CA SER A 113 -46.41 -80.62 -15.42
C SER A 113 -44.96 -80.87 -15.86
N THR A 114 -44.35 -79.93 -16.58
CA THR A 114 -42.93 -79.96 -16.98
C THR A 114 -42.08 -79.12 -16.01
N LEU A 115 -40.94 -79.64 -15.55
CA LEU A 115 -39.95 -78.92 -14.73
C LEU A 115 -39.48 -77.62 -15.43
N LEU A 116 -39.20 -76.56 -14.65
CA LEU A 116 -38.71 -75.28 -15.15
C LEU A 116 -37.35 -75.45 -15.88
N GLN A 117 -37.22 -74.89 -17.08
CA GLN A 117 -35.99 -74.93 -17.88
C GLN A 117 -35.31 -73.55 -17.93
N VAL A 118 -33.98 -73.52 -17.79
CA VAL A 118 -33.18 -72.28 -17.71
C VAL A 118 -32.11 -72.26 -18.82
N MET A 119 -31.86 -71.10 -19.41
CA MET A 119 -30.81 -70.85 -20.40
C MET A 119 -30.00 -69.59 -20.05
N HIS A 120 -28.72 -69.56 -20.45
CA HIS A 120 -27.83 -68.42 -20.25
C HIS A 120 -27.48 -67.75 -21.58
N ALA A 121 -27.45 -66.42 -21.61
CA ALA A 121 -27.04 -65.61 -22.76
C ALA A 121 -25.79 -64.79 -22.41
N ALA A 122 -24.92 -64.52 -23.39
CA ALA A 122 -23.69 -63.77 -23.16
C ALA A 122 -23.90 -62.24 -23.19
N SER A 123 -25.07 -61.78 -23.63
CA SER A 123 -25.42 -60.36 -23.68
C SER A 123 -26.94 -60.15 -23.63
N GLN A 124 -27.36 -58.93 -23.34
CA GLN A 124 -28.79 -58.57 -23.37
C GLN A 124 -29.44 -58.82 -24.74
N ALA A 125 -28.78 -58.45 -25.85
CA ALA A 125 -29.33 -58.63 -27.19
C ALA A 125 -29.51 -60.12 -27.56
N GLU A 126 -28.59 -60.97 -27.11
CA GLU A 126 -28.73 -62.43 -27.24
C GLU A 126 -29.83 -62.97 -26.32
N ALA A 127 -29.96 -62.44 -25.10
CA ALA A 127 -31.00 -62.82 -24.16
C ALA A 127 -32.41 -62.55 -24.73
N GLU A 128 -32.61 -61.39 -25.36
CA GLU A 128 -33.86 -61.02 -26.04
C GLU A 128 -34.18 -61.99 -27.18
N THR A 129 -33.17 -62.33 -27.99
CA THR A 129 -33.30 -63.30 -29.09
C THR A 129 -33.65 -64.70 -28.57
N LEU A 130 -32.95 -65.17 -27.52
CA LEU A 130 -33.19 -66.48 -26.91
C LEU A 130 -34.54 -66.56 -26.21
N SER A 131 -34.98 -65.48 -25.56
CA SER A 131 -36.29 -65.39 -24.92
C SER A 131 -37.43 -65.47 -25.94
N ALA A 132 -37.29 -64.81 -27.09
CA ALA A 132 -38.28 -64.88 -28.16
C ALA A 132 -38.36 -66.29 -28.78
N ALA A 133 -37.22 -66.98 -28.91
CA ALA A 133 -37.14 -68.31 -29.49
C ALA A 133 -37.56 -69.45 -28.53
N ASN A 134 -37.55 -69.22 -27.21
CA ASN A 134 -37.79 -70.26 -26.20
C ASN A 134 -38.87 -69.84 -25.18
N PRO A 135 -40.14 -69.68 -25.61
CA PRO A 135 -41.24 -69.39 -24.69
C PRO A 135 -41.39 -70.52 -23.65
N GLY A 136 -41.40 -70.15 -22.36
CA GLY A 136 -41.47 -71.10 -21.23
C GLY A 136 -40.13 -71.47 -20.59
N LYS A 137 -39.01 -70.89 -21.08
CA LYS A 137 -37.69 -71.00 -20.42
C LYS A 137 -37.27 -69.68 -19.80
N LEU A 138 -36.61 -69.74 -18.65
CA LEU A 138 -35.99 -68.57 -18.02
C LEU A 138 -34.64 -68.28 -18.67
N ILE A 139 -34.43 -67.06 -19.16
CA ILE A 139 -33.16 -66.61 -19.73
C ILE A 139 -32.42 -65.73 -18.72
N ILE A 140 -31.13 -66.00 -18.48
CA ILE A 140 -30.24 -65.25 -17.57
C ILE A 140 -29.05 -64.72 -18.39
N PHE A 141 -28.53 -63.53 -18.10
CA PHE A 141 -27.33 -62.99 -18.76
C PHE A 141 -26.51 -62.08 -17.84
N ASP A 142 -25.23 -61.92 -18.14
CA ASP A 142 -24.30 -61.06 -17.40
C ASP A 142 -24.32 -59.61 -17.91
N GLU A 143 -24.46 -58.64 -17.01
CA GLU A 143 -24.57 -57.21 -17.34
C GLU A 143 -23.19 -56.53 -17.54
N THR A 144 -22.47 -56.91 -18.59
CA THR A 144 -21.10 -56.38 -18.85
C THR A 144 -21.10 -55.00 -19.54
N ALA A 145 -22.16 -54.66 -20.28
CA ALA A 145 -22.21 -53.39 -21.02
C ALA A 145 -22.42 -52.16 -20.12
N SER A 146 -23.11 -52.33 -18.99
CA SER A 146 -23.42 -51.27 -18.04
C SER A 146 -22.18 -50.84 -17.24
N THR A 147 -21.36 -51.81 -16.82
CA THR A 147 -20.11 -51.57 -16.09
C THR A 147 -19.07 -50.84 -16.94
N ALA A 148 -18.94 -51.20 -18.22
CA ALA A 148 -18.03 -50.52 -19.15
C ALA A 148 -18.46 -49.05 -19.40
N LYS A 149 -19.75 -48.78 -19.54
CA LYS A 149 -20.29 -47.41 -19.66
C LYS A 149 -20.05 -46.60 -18.39
N ALA A 150 -20.28 -47.18 -17.22
CA ALA A 150 -20.02 -46.52 -15.94
C ALA A 150 -18.53 -46.16 -15.77
N ALA A 151 -17.62 -47.07 -16.12
CA ALA A 151 -16.18 -46.82 -16.07
C ALA A 151 -15.75 -45.68 -17.02
N ALA A 152 -16.28 -45.65 -18.25
CA ALA A 152 -16.00 -44.58 -19.20
C ALA A 152 -16.52 -43.21 -18.72
N VAL A 153 -17.70 -43.16 -18.11
CA VAL A 153 -18.25 -41.93 -17.52
C VAL A 153 -17.39 -41.45 -16.35
N LEU A 154 -16.97 -42.35 -15.45
CA LEU A 154 -16.11 -41.99 -14.33
C LEU A 154 -14.75 -41.44 -14.80
N ALA A 155 -14.12 -42.09 -15.79
CA ALA A 155 -12.89 -41.60 -16.38
C ALA A 155 -13.05 -40.19 -17.00
N SER A 156 -14.19 -39.93 -17.67
CA SER A 156 -14.50 -38.61 -18.19
C SER A 156 -14.70 -37.57 -17.09
N LEU A 157 -15.35 -37.94 -15.98
CA LEU A 157 -15.55 -37.05 -14.83
C LEU A 157 -14.23 -36.71 -14.14
N GLU A 158 -13.32 -37.67 -14.00
CA GLU A 158 -11.98 -37.44 -13.46
C GLU A 158 -11.17 -36.49 -14.34
N SER A 159 -11.23 -36.66 -15.67
CA SER A 159 -10.60 -35.73 -16.61
C SER A 159 -11.14 -34.31 -16.47
N ILE A 160 -12.48 -34.16 -16.44
CA ILE A 160 -13.13 -32.85 -16.26
C ILE A 160 -12.74 -32.22 -14.92
N ALA A 161 -12.69 -33.00 -13.84
CA ALA A 161 -12.28 -32.50 -12.53
C ALA A 161 -10.82 -32.02 -12.52
N SER A 162 -9.92 -32.74 -13.20
CA SER A 162 -8.51 -32.36 -13.36
C SER A 162 -8.34 -31.07 -14.15
N GLU A 163 -9.05 -30.94 -15.28
CA GLU A 163 -9.07 -29.72 -16.09
C GLU A 163 -9.65 -28.53 -15.32
N ALA A 164 -10.74 -28.73 -14.58
CA ALA A 164 -11.34 -27.69 -13.74
C ALA A 164 -10.37 -27.20 -12.65
N SER A 165 -9.66 -28.12 -11.99
CA SER A 165 -8.63 -27.79 -10.99
C SER A 165 -7.48 -26.99 -11.62
N THR A 166 -7.01 -27.41 -12.80
CA THR A 166 -5.97 -26.70 -13.56
C THR A 166 -6.43 -25.29 -13.94
N ASN A 167 -7.63 -25.16 -14.51
CA ASN A 167 -8.19 -23.86 -14.88
C ASN A 167 -8.39 -22.94 -13.68
N ALA A 168 -8.82 -23.46 -12.54
CA ALA A 168 -8.93 -22.70 -11.29
C ALA A 168 -7.56 -22.16 -10.83
N SER A 169 -6.50 -22.96 -10.93
CA SER A 169 -5.14 -22.54 -10.58
C SER A 169 -4.62 -21.42 -11.51
N VAL A 170 -4.88 -21.52 -12.82
CA VAL A 170 -4.51 -20.50 -13.81
C VAL A 170 -5.29 -19.20 -13.58
N ALA A 171 -6.57 -19.28 -13.25
CA ALA A 171 -7.39 -18.13 -12.91
C ALA A 171 -6.88 -17.43 -11.63
N ALA A 172 -6.50 -18.18 -10.61
CA ALA A 172 -5.93 -17.65 -9.38
C ALA A 172 -4.57 -16.94 -9.62
N ALA A 173 -3.69 -17.56 -10.41
CA ALA A 173 -2.41 -16.94 -10.80
C ALA A 173 -2.61 -15.65 -11.62
N SER A 174 -3.59 -15.65 -12.52
CA SER A 174 -3.94 -14.47 -13.32
C SER A 174 -4.47 -13.34 -12.44
N LEU A 175 -5.32 -13.65 -11.45
CA LEU A 175 -5.82 -12.67 -10.49
C LEU A 175 -4.68 -12.05 -9.66
N ALA A 176 -3.75 -12.87 -9.17
CA ALA A 176 -2.59 -12.39 -8.42
C ALA A 176 -1.71 -11.45 -9.27
N SER A 177 -1.51 -11.77 -10.55
CA SER A 177 -0.79 -10.90 -11.49
C SER A 177 -1.48 -9.55 -11.68
N VAL A 178 -2.81 -9.54 -11.86
CA VAL A 178 -3.59 -8.30 -11.98
C VAL A 178 -3.52 -7.46 -10.69
N GLN A 179 -3.60 -8.09 -9.51
CA GLN A 179 -3.46 -7.39 -8.24
C GLN A 179 -2.08 -6.74 -8.10
N HIS A 180 -1.01 -7.45 -8.47
CA HIS A 180 0.34 -6.90 -8.46
C HIS A 180 0.48 -5.71 -9.43
N ALA A 181 -0.11 -5.80 -10.63
CA ALA A 181 -0.13 -4.70 -11.58
C ALA A 181 -0.89 -3.47 -11.04
N ALA A 182 -2.01 -3.68 -10.33
CA ALA A 182 -2.78 -2.60 -9.70
C ALA A 182 -2.02 -1.91 -8.56
N LEU A 183 -1.32 -2.68 -7.72
CA LEU A 183 -0.44 -2.13 -6.68
C LEU A 183 0.71 -1.31 -7.27
N ASN A 184 1.34 -1.81 -8.34
CA ASN A 184 2.37 -1.07 -9.06
C ASN A 184 1.85 0.24 -9.66
N ALA A 185 0.65 0.23 -10.26
CA ALA A 185 0.03 1.44 -10.79
C ALA A 185 -0.26 2.46 -9.68
N THR A 186 -0.71 1.99 -8.51
CA THR A 186 -0.95 2.85 -7.34
C THR A 186 0.35 3.48 -6.83
N LEU A 187 1.42 2.69 -6.72
CA LEU A 187 2.74 3.18 -6.32
C LEU A 187 3.27 4.23 -7.30
N LEU A 188 3.13 3.97 -8.61
CA LEU A 188 3.54 4.92 -9.65
C LEU A 188 2.76 6.23 -9.54
N ASN A 189 1.45 6.17 -9.25
CA ASN A 189 0.63 7.37 -9.04
C ASN A 189 1.12 8.19 -7.85
N THR A 190 1.44 7.57 -6.72
CA THR A 190 2.02 8.27 -5.56
C THR A 190 3.38 8.90 -5.90
N GLN A 191 4.25 8.21 -6.65
CA GLN A 191 5.52 8.77 -7.08
C GLN A 191 5.35 9.99 -8.00
N ILE A 192 4.34 9.97 -8.88
CA ILE A 192 3.99 11.11 -9.74
C ILE A 192 3.49 12.29 -8.90
N GLU A 193 2.62 12.05 -7.91
CA GLU A 193 2.12 13.09 -7.00
C GLU A 193 3.27 13.74 -6.20
N ASP A 194 4.19 12.95 -5.66
CA ASP A 194 5.38 13.45 -4.97
C ASP A 194 6.28 14.28 -5.89
N ALA A 195 6.50 13.81 -7.13
CA ALA A 195 7.28 14.54 -8.13
C ALA A 195 6.60 15.87 -8.49
N ALA A 196 5.28 15.88 -8.64
CA ALA A 196 4.51 17.10 -8.91
C ALA A 196 4.59 18.09 -7.73
N HIS A 197 4.51 17.62 -6.48
CA HIS A 197 4.68 18.45 -5.29
C HIS A 197 6.08 19.05 -5.18
N LYS A 198 7.13 18.27 -5.48
CA LYS A 198 8.51 18.76 -5.54
C LYS A 198 8.68 19.83 -6.62
N ALA A 199 8.18 19.56 -7.82
CA ALA A 199 8.23 20.51 -8.93
C ALA A 199 7.53 21.84 -8.59
N LYS A 200 6.35 21.77 -7.95
CA LYS A 200 5.61 22.95 -7.49
C LYS A 200 6.39 23.77 -6.45
N SER A 201 7.01 23.09 -5.48
CA SER A 201 7.85 23.74 -4.46
C SER A 201 9.07 24.43 -5.09
N SER A 202 9.76 23.76 -6.02
CA SER A 202 10.88 24.33 -6.77
C SER A 202 10.46 25.55 -7.59
N ALA A 203 9.30 25.51 -8.25
CA ALA A 203 8.76 26.65 -8.99
C ALA A 203 8.47 27.85 -8.09
N SER A 204 7.85 27.63 -6.92
CA SER A 204 7.59 28.68 -5.93
C SER A 204 8.88 29.33 -5.40
N ASN A 205 9.91 28.51 -5.15
CA ASN A 205 11.22 29.01 -4.73
C ASN A 205 11.88 29.85 -5.84
N ALA A 206 11.83 29.38 -7.10
CA ALA A 206 12.35 30.14 -8.24
C ALA A 206 11.64 31.48 -8.42
N GLN A 207 10.31 31.51 -8.27
CA GLN A 207 9.53 32.75 -8.32
C GLN A 207 9.91 33.72 -7.20
N SER A 208 10.09 33.21 -5.97
CA SER A 208 10.52 34.03 -4.83
C SER A 208 11.91 34.63 -5.04
N SER A 209 12.86 33.83 -5.54
CA SER A 209 14.21 34.30 -5.89
C SER A 209 14.20 35.33 -7.03
N SER A 210 13.35 35.13 -8.04
CA SER A 210 13.17 36.09 -9.13
C SER A 210 12.60 37.42 -8.63
N ALA A 211 11.60 37.38 -7.75
CA ALA A 211 11.05 38.58 -7.12
C ALA A 211 12.12 39.32 -6.30
N ALA A 212 12.91 38.60 -5.48
CA ALA A 212 14.01 39.19 -4.72
C ALA A 212 15.07 39.83 -5.63
N ALA A 213 15.43 39.17 -6.73
CA ALA A 213 16.36 39.73 -7.72
C ALA A 213 15.81 41.00 -8.38
N SER A 214 14.50 41.06 -8.68
CA SER A 214 13.87 42.25 -9.25
C SER A 214 13.89 43.44 -8.29
N VAL A 215 13.63 43.23 -7.00
CA VAL A 215 13.75 44.28 -5.97
C VAL A 215 15.19 44.78 -5.89
N LYS A 216 16.17 43.86 -5.87
CA LYS A 216 17.59 44.23 -5.83
C LYS A 216 18.00 45.05 -7.06
N ALA A 217 17.48 44.72 -8.23
CA ALA A 217 17.75 45.49 -9.45
C ALA A 217 17.24 46.93 -9.36
N VAL A 218 16.06 47.15 -8.76
CA VAL A 218 15.52 48.49 -8.51
C VAL A 218 16.41 49.26 -7.52
N GLU A 219 16.79 48.65 -6.40
CA GLU A 219 17.70 49.28 -5.42
C GLU A 219 19.03 49.71 -6.04
N VAL A 220 19.59 48.86 -6.92
CA VAL A 220 20.82 49.18 -7.65
C VAL A 220 20.60 50.34 -8.61
N SER A 221 19.46 50.38 -9.32
CA SER A 221 19.11 51.49 -10.21
C SER A 221 19.01 52.82 -9.43
N ASP A 222 18.31 52.83 -8.29
CA ASP A 222 18.17 54.01 -7.44
C ASP A 222 19.54 54.48 -6.92
N THR A 223 20.39 53.53 -6.53
CA THR A 223 21.77 53.83 -6.10
C THR A 223 22.58 54.45 -7.24
N VAL A 224 22.47 53.94 -8.47
CA VAL A 224 23.14 54.48 -9.65
C VAL A 224 22.68 55.91 -9.91
N ASP A 225 21.38 56.20 -9.81
CA ASP A 225 20.85 57.53 -10.04
C ASP A 225 21.27 58.51 -8.93
N ALA A 226 21.32 58.07 -7.67
CA ALA A 226 21.88 58.85 -6.57
C ALA A 226 23.38 59.16 -6.77
N VAL A 227 24.16 58.18 -7.23
CA VAL A 227 25.59 58.38 -7.55
C VAL A 227 25.75 59.38 -8.69
N LYS A 228 24.94 59.30 -9.76
CA LYS A 228 24.97 60.29 -10.86
C LYS A 228 24.65 61.70 -10.35
N ALA A 229 23.62 61.84 -9.50
CA ALA A 229 23.27 63.13 -8.91
C ALA A 229 24.44 63.69 -8.09
N LYS A 230 25.07 62.86 -7.24
CA LYS A 230 26.22 63.27 -6.43
C LYS A 230 27.44 63.62 -7.28
N ALA A 231 27.68 62.88 -8.38
CA ALA A 231 28.72 63.23 -9.34
C ALA A 231 28.45 64.60 -10.01
N GLY A 232 27.20 64.93 -10.30
CA GLY A 232 26.78 66.24 -10.78
C GLY A 232 27.08 67.36 -9.77
N GLU A 233 26.74 67.16 -8.49
CA GLU A 233 27.08 68.12 -7.42
C GLU A 233 28.59 68.33 -7.28
N VAL A 234 29.38 67.25 -7.32
CA VAL A 234 30.84 67.34 -7.26
C VAL A 234 31.40 68.12 -8.45
N SER A 235 30.90 67.85 -9.66
CA SER A 235 31.30 68.58 -10.87
C SER A 235 31.01 70.08 -10.74
N ALA A 236 29.82 70.45 -10.25
CA ALA A 236 29.46 71.85 -10.00
C ALA A 236 30.37 72.50 -8.94
N ALA A 237 30.68 71.78 -7.86
CA ALA A 237 31.59 72.28 -6.82
C ALA A 237 33.02 72.50 -7.34
N VAL A 238 33.51 71.63 -8.24
CA VAL A 238 34.82 71.80 -8.89
C VAL A 238 34.86 73.08 -9.72
N GLU A 239 33.82 73.37 -10.51
CA GLU A 239 33.75 74.61 -11.28
C GLU A 239 33.62 75.85 -10.38
N ASP A 240 32.88 75.79 -9.26
CA ASP A 240 32.83 76.89 -8.27
C ASP A 240 34.20 77.15 -7.62
N VAL A 241 34.92 76.10 -7.22
CA VAL A 241 36.28 76.21 -6.67
C VAL A 241 37.24 76.83 -7.69
N LYS A 242 37.14 76.42 -8.95
CA LYS A 242 37.94 76.95 -10.05
C LYS A 242 37.64 78.43 -10.33
N ALA A 243 36.38 78.84 -10.24
CA ALA A 243 36.01 80.25 -10.35
C ALA A 243 36.59 81.07 -9.19
N ARG A 244 36.41 80.60 -7.94
CA ARG A 244 36.96 81.25 -6.74
C ARG A 244 38.48 81.36 -6.76
N SER A 245 39.19 80.33 -7.23
CA SER A 245 40.65 80.38 -7.34
C SER A 245 41.09 81.40 -8.40
N GLY A 246 40.35 81.53 -9.51
CA GLY A 246 40.53 82.61 -10.48
C GLY A 246 40.38 84.00 -9.84
N ASP A 247 39.32 84.22 -9.05
CA ASP A 247 39.10 85.50 -8.35
C ASP A 247 40.21 85.80 -7.33
N VAL A 248 40.68 84.79 -6.60
CA VAL A 248 41.80 84.95 -5.66
C VAL A 248 43.09 85.33 -6.38
N LEU A 249 43.40 84.68 -7.51
CA LEU A 249 44.55 85.05 -8.34
C LEU A 249 44.45 86.51 -8.81
N ALA A 250 43.28 86.93 -9.32
CA ALA A 250 43.08 88.31 -9.74
C ALA A 250 43.27 89.32 -8.59
N ARG A 251 42.83 88.98 -7.36
CA ARG A 251 43.07 89.82 -6.17
C ARG A 251 44.55 89.87 -5.78
N ILE A 252 45.28 88.76 -5.90
CA ILE A 252 46.73 88.72 -5.66
C ILE A 252 47.44 89.62 -6.67
N ASP A 253 47.08 89.53 -7.96
CA ASP A 253 47.66 90.37 -9.01
C ASP A 253 47.39 91.86 -8.77
N SER A 254 46.16 92.22 -8.37
CA SER A 254 45.80 93.59 -8.00
C SER A 254 46.60 94.08 -6.79
N ALA A 255 46.71 93.27 -5.73
CA ALA A 255 47.47 93.63 -4.54
C ALA A 255 48.97 93.77 -4.84
N ALA A 256 49.52 92.91 -5.70
CA ALA A 256 50.90 93.04 -6.17
C ALA A 256 51.12 94.36 -6.92
N ALA A 257 50.17 94.77 -7.78
CA ALA A 257 50.23 96.06 -8.47
C ALA A 257 50.14 97.26 -7.51
N GLU A 258 49.27 97.21 -6.50
CA GLU A 258 49.17 98.23 -5.45
C GLU A 258 50.48 98.33 -4.64
N ILE A 259 51.07 97.20 -4.25
CA ILE A 259 52.36 97.16 -3.55
C ILE A 259 53.45 97.79 -4.41
N GLU A 260 53.52 97.46 -5.69
CA GLU A 260 54.49 98.03 -6.63
C GLU A 260 54.34 99.56 -6.71
N GLN A 261 53.11 100.07 -6.78
CA GLN A 261 52.82 101.51 -6.75
C GLN A 261 53.28 102.16 -5.44
N HIS A 262 53.02 101.54 -4.29
CA HIS A 262 53.48 102.03 -2.98
C HIS A 262 55.01 102.06 -2.89
N VAL A 263 55.69 101.01 -3.38
CA VAL A 263 57.16 100.97 -3.44
C VAL A 263 57.71 102.13 -4.27
N GLN A 264 57.13 102.40 -5.43
CA GLN A 264 57.53 103.54 -6.28
C GLN A 264 57.31 104.89 -5.58
N SER A 265 56.19 105.06 -4.87
CA SER A 265 55.92 106.26 -4.07
C SER A 265 56.97 106.45 -2.98
N VAL A 266 57.27 105.41 -2.20
CA VAL A 266 58.28 105.45 -1.13
C VAL A 266 59.66 105.76 -1.68
N GLN A 267 60.02 105.21 -2.84
CA GLN A 267 61.30 105.55 -3.50
C GLN A 267 61.35 107.02 -3.94
N SER A 268 60.24 107.58 -4.43
CA SER A 268 60.13 109.01 -4.74
C SER A 268 60.29 109.87 -3.49
N ASP A 269 59.60 109.52 -2.41
CA ASP A 269 59.71 110.21 -1.11
C ASP A 269 61.13 110.14 -0.56
N ALA A 270 61.78 108.98 -0.64
CA ALA A 270 63.17 108.79 -0.21
C ALA A 270 64.16 109.65 -1.02
N ARG A 271 63.97 109.79 -2.34
CA ARG A 271 64.76 110.72 -3.17
C ARG A 271 64.56 112.15 -2.72
N ASN A 272 63.30 112.58 -2.54
CA ASN A 272 62.97 113.93 -2.08
C ASN A 272 63.58 114.26 -0.71
N VAL A 273 63.57 113.30 0.24
CA VAL A 273 64.25 113.44 1.53
C VAL A 273 65.76 113.57 1.34
N THR A 274 66.36 112.75 0.49
CA THR A 274 67.80 112.79 0.19
C THR A 274 68.19 114.16 -0.37
N ASP A 275 67.42 114.69 -1.33
CA ASP A 275 67.63 116.01 -1.93
C ASP A 275 67.52 117.13 -0.88
N LYS A 276 66.56 117.04 0.04
CA LYS A 276 66.40 118.00 1.16
C LYS A 276 67.52 117.91 2.18
N VAL A 277 68.01 116.71 2.50
CA VAL A 277 69.18 116.54 3.38
C VAL A 277 70.40 117.18 2.74
N GLN A 278 70.60 117.01 1.44
CA GLN A 278 71.68 117.67 0.70
C GLN A 278 71.53 119.20 0.77
N GLU A 279 70.35 119.73 0.52
CA GLU A 279 70.07 121.18 0.63
C GLU A 279 70.34 121.73 2.04
N VAL A 280 69.89 121.03 3.09
CA VAL A 280 70.13 121.41 4.50
C VAL A 280 71.62 121.34 4.83
N THR A 281 72.34 120.34 4.33
CA THR A 281 73.79 120.20 4.54
C THR A 281 74.54 121.35 3.88
N GLU A 282 74.19 121.73 2.65
CA GLU A 282 74.78 122.86 1.94
C GLU A 282 74.45 124.20 2.62
N LYS A 283 73.18 124.42 3.02
CA LYS A 283 72.78 125.60 3.80
C LYS A 283 73.45 125.65 5.17
N GLY A 284 73.60 124.50 5.83
CA GLY A 284 74.31 124.37 7.10
C GLY A 284 75.79 124.72 6.95
N ALA A 285 76.46 124.20 5.92
CA ALA A 285 77.84 124.56 5.59
C ALA A 285 77.98 126.06 5.28
N ALA A 286 77.04 126.65 4.53
CA ALA A 286 77.03 128.08 4.25
C ALA A 286 76.80 128.92 5.52
N ALA A 287 75.91 128.49 6.42
CA ALA A 287 75.68 129.15 7.70
C ALA A 287 76.91 129.08 8.62
N ILE A 288 77.58 127.92 8.70
CA ILE A 288 78.85 127.76 9.44
C ILE A 288 79.91 128.70 8.85
N ALA A 289 80.07 128.74 7.53
CA ALA A 289 81.02 129.65 6.89
C ALA A 289 80.71 131.13 7.18
N ALA A 290 79.43 131.52 7.20
CA ALA A 290 79.01 132.87 7.57
C ALA A 290 79.30 133.17 9.06
N ILE A 291 79.08 132.21 9.96
CA ILE A 291 79.44 132.31 11.37
C ILE A 291 80.95 132.45 11.53
N ASP A 292 81.76 131.62 10.89
CA ASP A 292 83.23 131.70 10.91
C ASP A 292 83.70 133.06 10.39
N SER A 293 83.11 133.54 9.30
CA SER A 293 83.43 134.86 8.74
C SER A 293 83.06 136.00 9.69
N ALA A 294 81.94 135.88 10.44
CA ALA A 294 81.54 136.85 11.46
C ALA A 294 82.47 136.80 12.69
N VAL A 295 82.87 135.60 13.13
CA VAL A 295 83.85 135.40 14.22
C VAL A 295 85.20 135.99 13.83
N GLN A 296 85.66 135.78 12.60
CA GLN A 296 86.90 136.36 12.09
C GLN A 296 86.81 137.90 12.04
N ALA A 297 85.70 138.46 11.57
CA ALA A 297 85.49 139.91 11.58
C ALA A 297 85.50 140.51 13.01
N VAL A 298 84.95 139.80 14.00
CA VAL A 298 85.04 140.19 15.42
C VAL A 298 86.49 140.13 15.90
N LYS A 299 87.24 139.10 15.51
CA LYS A 299 88.66 138.95 15.86
C LYS A 299 89.51 140.08 15.28
N ASP A 300 89.36 140.39 13.99
CA ASP A 300 90.08 141.48 13.33
C ASP A 300 89.75 142.86 13.95
N LYS A 301 88.51 143.05 14.40
CA LYS A 301 88.07 144.27 15.10
C LYS A 301 88.64 144.39 16.51
N ALA A 302 88.78 143.28 17.22
CA ALA A 302 89.47 143.24 18.51
C ALA A 302 90.97 143.57 18.34
N GLU A 303 91.60 143.08 17.27
CA GLU A 303 93.01 143.33 16.96
C GLU A 303 93.26 144.79 16.53
N SER A 304 92.32 145.38 15.77
CA SER A 304 92.36 146.80 15.37
C SER A 304 92.19 147.78 16.54
N ALA A 305 91.50 147.37 17.61
CA ALA A 305 91.32 148.20 18.80
C ALA A 305 92.57 148.22 19.72
N SER A 306 93.51 147.29 19.53
CA SER A 306 94.70 147.17 20.39
C SER A 306 95.84 148.14 20.04
N SER A 307 95.74 148.90 18.93
CA SER A 307 96.89 149.67 18.39
C SER A 307 96.89 151.18 18.70
N GLU A 308 95.84 151.76 19.29
CA GLU A 308 95.77 153.22 19.50
C GLU A 308 95.24 153.63 20.88
N LEU A 309 96.03 153.52 21.96
CA LEU A 309 96.05 154.48 23.10
C LEU A 309 97.16 154.14 24.14
N PRO A 310 97.66 155.14 24.91
CA PRO A 310 98.96 155.12 25.60
C PRO A 310 98.93 154.70 27.09
N SER A 311 100.14 154.48 27.60
CA SER A 311 100.56 153.93 28.89
C SER A 311 100.22 154.74 30.16
N THR A 312 99.48 154.10 31.08
CA THR A 312 99.50 154.16 32.57
C THR A 312 98.79 152.87 33.05
N GLY A 313 99.34 151.91 33.80
CA GLY A 313 99.82 151.92 35.19
C GLY A 313 98.88 151.05 36.07
N THR A 314 99.40 149.94 36.66
CA THR A 314 98.90 149.14 37.84
C THR A 314 97.48 148.49 37.74
N THR A 315 97.07 147.33 38.27
CA THR A 315 97.42 146.38 39.36
C THR A 315 96.51 145.13 39.14
N ASP A 316 96.98 143.89 39.26
CA ASP A 316 96.74 142.89 40.34
C ASP A 316 95.26 142.52 40.71
N ILE A 317 95.08 141.27 41.16
CA ILE A 317 93.87 140.52 41.61
C ILE A 317 93.20 139.70 40.49
N GLY A 318 92.93 138.39 40.56
CA GLY A 318 92.88 137.46 41.68
C GLY A 318 91.68 136.51 41.48
N THR A 319 91.96 135.21 41.50
CA THR A 319 91.16 133.97 41.66
C THR A 319 89.72 134.08 42.18
N THR A 320 88.80 133.22 41.69
CA THR A 320 88.07 132.18 42.49
C THR A 320 87.04 131.37 41.69
N GLU A 321 87.03 130.06 41.99
CA GLU A 321 85.96 129.06 41.79
C GLU A 321 84.60 129.51 42.38
N ASP A 322 83.45 129.01 41.89
CA ASP A 322 82.62 128.03 42.62
C ASP A 322 81.28 127.65 41.92
N THR A 323 80.96 126.36 42.00
CA THR A 323 79.67 125.61 42.10
C THR A 323 78.35 125.90 41.33
N THR A 324 77.85 124.80 40.73
CA THR A 324 76.59 124.05 41.03
C THR A 324 75.19 124.63 40.73
N GLY A 325 74.33 123.80 40.09
CA GLY A 325 72.87 123.85 40.31
C GLY A 325 71.98 123.35 39.16
N GLU A 326 71.36 122.19 39.36
CA GLU A 326 70.31 121.51 38.55
C GLU A 326 68.99 122.31 38.41
N PRO A 327 67.99 121.90 37.57
CA PRO A 327 67.04 120.83 37.99
C PRO A 327 66.45 119.90 36.88
N THR A 328 66.25 118.61 37.22
CA THR A 328 65.06 117.70 37.05
C THR A 328 63.91 118.07 36.08
N ALA A 329 63.09 117.21 35.44
CA ALA A 329 62.92 115.76 35.27
C ALA A 329 61.66 115.54 34.36
N LYS A 330 61.55 114.42 33.61
CA LYS A 330 60.45 113.43 33.73
C LYS A 330 60.50 112.30 32.68
N LYS A 331 60.11 111.14 33.20
CA LYS A 331 60.14 109.76 32.73
C LYS A 331 58.80 109.35 32.13
N ALA A 332 58.79 108.50 31.10
CA ALA A 332 57.77 107.45 30.96
C ALA A 332 58.28 106.29 30.08
N THR A 333 58.11 105.09 30.61
CA THR A 333 58.42 103.78 30.04
C THR A 333 57.10 103.02 29.98
N VAL A 334 56.78 102.29 28.90
CA VAL A 334 55.90 101.10 28.96
C VAL A 334 56.34 100.05 27.92
N LYS A 335 56.34 98.79 28.38
CA LYS A 335 56.70 97.52 27.72
C LYS A 335 55.54 96.90 26.91
N GLY A 336 55.91 96.22 25.82
CA GLY A 336 55.51 94.86 25.37
C GLY A 336 54.07 94.34 25.43
N ALA A 337 53.59 93.86 24.28
CA ALA A 337 53.16 92.47 23.99
C ALA A 337 53.02 92.31 22.46
#